data_AF-A0A6B2FVM0-F1
#
_entry.id   AF-A0A6B2FVM0-F1
#
_cell.length_a   1.000
_cell.length_b   1.000
_cell.length_c   1.000
_cell.angle_alpha   90.00
_cell.angle_beta   90.00
_cell.angle_gamma   90.00
#
_symmetry.space_group_name_H-M   'P 1'
#
loop_
_entity.id
_entity.type
_entity.pdbx_description
1 polymer ?
#
loop_
_entity_poly.entity_id
_entity_poly.type
_entity_poly.pdbx_seq_one_letter_code
_entity_poly.pdbx_strand_id
1 'polypeptide(L)'
;MNMWIVQKSKYKQVEGLEVILSNIYKNMDSCMVKRPSSVDKYISQIRDTIVEIEKSYGVLGSLLRCGPRQTFFSGQLIRFADLYSHTCLNLLYYPFFYLFRAAATLMPHEATIDLKEKAMSMDTTTSISEAQIKRNAPFLKDTKQLTLCAEEMNLNDSTDSGENFANFED
;
A
#
# COMPACT_ATOMS: atom_id res chain seq x y z
N MET A 1 5.18 -9.93 9.04
CA MET A 1 3.95 -9.43 8.37
C MET A 1 2.95 -8.84 9.36
N ASN A 2 2.67 -9.50 10.48
CA ASN A 2 1.60 -9.10 11.42
C ASN A 2 1.68 -7.64 11.88
N MET A 3 2.87 -7.13 12.23
CA MET A 3 3.03 -5.72 12.64
C MET A 3 2.72 -4.71 11.52
N TRP A 4 3.00 -5.05 10.27
CA TRP A 4 2.65 -4.20 9.12
C TRP A 4 1.13 -4.09 8.97
N ILE A 5 0.42 -5.21 9.12
CA ILE A 5 -1.04 -5.26 9.03
C ILE A 5 -1.67 -4.41 10.13
N VAL A 6 -1.21 -4.57 11.38
CA VAL A 6 -1.71 -3.83 12.54
C VAL A 6 -1.49 -2.31 12.37
N GLN A 7 -0.32 -1.88 11.90
CA GLN A 7 0.01 -0.45 11.78
C GLN A 7 -0.46 0.21 10.48
N LYS A 8 -1.16 -0.53 9.60
CA LYS A 8 -1.62 -0.01 8.31
C LYS A 8 -2.45 1.28 8.44
N SER A 9 -3.24 1.41 9.51
CA SER A 9 -4.05 2.62 9.78
C SER A 9 -3.18 3.86 10.01
N LYS A 10 -2.09 3.74 10.76
CA LYS A 10 -1.15 4.85 11.02
C LYS A 10 -0.38 5.26 9.77
N TYR A 11 -0.01 4.30 8.92
CA TYR A 11 0.58 4.62 7.62
C TYR A 11 -0.38 5.42 6.73
N LYS A 12 -1.67 5.05 6.69
CA LYS A 12 -2.69 5.85 5.99
C LYS A 12 -2.85 7.25 6.58
N GLN A 13 -2.71 7.40 7.89
CA GLN A 13 -2.74 8.72 8.53
C GLN A 13 -1.56 9.59 8.08
N VAL A 14 -0.34 9.04 8.06
CA VAL A 14 0.85 9.74 7.55
C VAL A 14 0.66 10.15 6.09
N GLU A 15 0.16 9.25 5.25
CA GLU A 15 -0.15 9.53 3.84
C GLU A 15 -1.17 10.68 3.71
N GLY A 16 -2.24 10.66 4.50
CA GLY A 16 -3.23 11.74 4.52
C GLY A 16 -2.64 13.10 4.91
N LEU A 17 -1.74 13.13 5.91
CA LEU A 17 -1.04 14.34 6.32
C LEU A 17 -0.08 14.84 5.22
N GLU A 18 0.60 13.94 4.50
CA GLU A 18 1.45 14.30 3.37
C GLU A 18 0.65 14.88 2.19
N VAL A 19 -0.56 14.35 1.92
CA VAL A 19 -1.46 14.90 0.90
C VAL A 19 -1.92 16.32 1.29
N ILE A 20 -2.31 16.55 2.54
CA ILE A 20 -2.68 17.89 3.03
C ILE A 20 -1.51 18.85 2.89
N LEU A 21 -0.31 18.41 3.28
CA LEU A 21 0.91 19.21 3.17
C LEU A 21 1.23 19.54 1.71
N SER A 22 1.08 18.57 0.79
CA SER A 22 1.24 18.77 -0.65
C SER A 22 0.26 19.80 -1.20
N ASN A 23 -1.01 19.75 -0.81
CA ASN A 23 -2.02 20.72 -1.23
C ASN A 23 -1.71 22.16 -0.75
N ILE A 24 -1.19 22.28 0.48
CA ILE A 24 -0.76 23.57 1.02
C ILE A 24 0.43 24.12 0.21
N TYR A 25 1.44 23.30 -0.08
CA TYR A 25 2.61 23.70 -0.87
C TYR A 25 2.33 23.95 -2.34
N LYS A 26 1.36 23.25 -2.94
CA LYS A 26 0.99 23.40 -4.36
C LYS A 26 0.60 24.83 -4.71
N ASN A 27 -0.01 25.54 -3.77
CA ASN A 27 -0.49 26.90 -3.97
C ASN A 27 0.54 27.96 -3.50
N MET A 28 1.76 27.55 -3.10
CA MET A 28 2.83 28.47 -2.76
C MET A 28 3.70 28.73 -3.99
N ASP A 29 3.93 30.00 -4.28
CA ASP A 29 4.82 30.45 -5.34
C ASP A 29 6.08 31.10 -4.77
N SER A 30 7.01 31.46 -5.66
CA SER A 30 8.27 32.12 -5.29
C SER A 30 8.08 33.55 -4.75
N CYS A 31 6.87 34.10 -4.80
CA CYS A 31 6.55 35.41 -4.25
C CYS A 31 6.20 35.34 -2.74
N MET A 32 6.03 34.15 -2.20
CA MET A 32 5.70 33.96 -0.79
C MET A 32 6.93 34.15 0.11
N VAL A 33 6.91 35.19 0.96
CA VAL A 33 8.03 35.54 1.85
C VAL A 33 8.02 34.75 3.16
N LYS A 34 6.87 34.19 3.57
CA LYS A 34 6.71 33.50 4.85
C LYS A 34 6.03 32.14 4.69
N ARG A 35 6.55 31.13 5.39
CA ARG A 35 5.93 29.81 5.54
C ARG A 35 4.65 29.94 6.40
N PRO A 36 3.52 29.33 5.99
CA PRO A 36 2.33 29.26 6.85
C PRO A 36 2.62 28.51 8.14
N SER A 37 2.16 29.04 9.27
CA SER A 37 2.35 28.42 10.60
C SER A 37 1.69 27.04 10.75
N SER A 38 0.71 26.73 9.90
CA SER A 38 0.04 25.41 9.86
C SER A 38 0.95 24.29 9.35
N VAL A 39 1.95 24.60 8.53
CA VAL A 39 2.89 23.62 7.96
C VAL A 39 3.68 22.91 9.05
N ASP A 40 4.20 23.66 10.02
CA ASP A 40 5.05 23.10 11.06
C ASP A 40 4.26 22.16 11.99
N LYS A 41 2.96 22.44 12.21
CA LYS A 41 2.03 21.54 12.91
C LYS A 41 1.93 20.19 12.21
N TYR A 42 1.69 20.17 10.90
CA TYR A 42 1.56 18.92 10.14
C TYR A 42 2.88 18.14 10.07
N ILE A 43 4.01 18.84 9.91
CA ILE A 43 5.33 18.21 9.93
C ILE A 43 5.60 17.57 11.29
N SER A 44 5.24 18.23 12.41
CA SER A 44 5.37 17.65 13.75
C SER A 44 4.51 16.39 13.88
N GLN A 45 3.23 16.47 13.50
CA GLN A 45 2.32 15.33 13.55
C GLN A 45 2.83 14.14 12.74
N ILE A 46 3.35 14.36 11.52
CA ILE A 46 3.96 13.31 10.71
C ILE A 46 5.13 12.65 11.45
N ARG A 47 6.02 13.44 12.05
CA ARG A 47 7.17 12.92 12.81
C ARG A 47 6.72 12.09 14.01
N ASP A 48 5.74 12.58 14.76
CA ASP A 48 5.24 11.92 15.96
C ASP A 48 4.61 10.56 15.61
N THR A 49 3.76 10.52 14.58
CA THR A 49 3.17 9.26 14.09
C THR A 49 4.23 8.31 13.56
N ILE A 50 5.26 8.78 12.84
CA ILE A 50 6.37 7.94 12.37
C ILE A 50 7.12 7.33 13.56
N VAL A 51 7.46 8.13 14.57
CA VAL A 51 8.15 7.63 15.77
C VAL A 51 7.31 6.55 16.48
N GLU A 52 5.99 6.74 16.56
CA GLU A 52 5.07 5.75 17.13
C GLU A 52 5.04 4.45 16.30
N ILE A 53 5.03 4.55 14.97
CA ILE A 53 5.12 3.40 14.07
C ILE A 53 6.43 2.65 14.31
N GLU A 54 7.57 3.34 14.28
CA GLU A 54 8.90 2.71 14.42
C GLU A 54 9.06 2.02 15.78
N LYS A 55 8.59 2.64 16.86
CA LYS A 55 8.63 2.05 18.22
C LYS A 55 7.92 0.71 18.30
N SER A 56 6.90 0.47 17.46
CA SER A 56 6.18 -0.80 17.45
C SER A 56 6.96 -1.97 16.85
N TYR A 57 7.98 -1.70 16.03
CA TYR A 57 8.85 -2.73 15.44
C TYR A 57 10.06 -3.07 16.32
N GLY A 58 10.38 -2.23 17.31
CA GLY A 58 11.49 -2.41 18.25
C GLY A 58 12.37 -1.16 18.35
N VAL A 59 13.54 -1.31 18.97
CA VAL A 59 14.45 -0.18 19.26
C VAL A 59 14.99 0.48 17.98
N LEU A 60 15.28 -0.31 16.95
CA LEU A 60 15.83 0.19 15.68
C LEU A 60 14.76 0.45 14.61
N GLY A 61 13.50 0.14 14.89
CA GLY A 61 12.41 0.25 13.93
C GLY A 61 12.33 -0.91 12.94
N SER A 62 11.66 -0.67 11.81
CA SER A 62 11.43 -1.69 10.78
C SER A 62 12.66 -1.93 9.91
N LEU A 63 12.92 -3.19 9.55
CA LEU A 63 14.01 -3.56 8.66
C LEU A 63 13.82 -3.03 7.23
N LEU A 64 12.58 -2.94 6.76
CA LEU A 64 12.26 -2.62 5.36
C LEU A 64 11.98 -1.13 5.15
N ARG A 65 11.51 -0.41 6.17
CA ARG A 65 11.06 0.98 6.03
C ARG A 65 11.37 1.80 7.28
N CYS A 66 11.45 3.11 7.09
CA CYS A 66 11.46 4.11 8.16
C CYS A 66 10.42 5.18 7.78
N GLY A 67 9.23 5.09 8.36
CA GLY A 67 8.06 5.88 7.93
C GLY A 67 7.78 5.71 6.41
N PRO A 68 7.63 6.81 5.64
CA PRO A 68 7.36 6.74 4.20
C PRO A 68 8.59 6.29 3.38
N ARG A 69 9.81 6.32 3.95
CA ARG A 69 11.04 6.01 3.23
C ARG A 69 11.39 4.53 3.35
N GLN A 70 11.94 3.96 2.28
CA GLN A 70 12.52 2.62 2.30
C GLN A 70 13.92 2.65 2.91
N THR A 71 14.30 1.58 3.61
CA THR A 71 15.68 1.42 4.10
C THR A 71 16.62 1.03 2.96
N PHE A 72 17.93 1.21 3.19
CA PHE A 72 18.95 0.73 2.26
C PHE A 72 18.83 -0.79 2.02
N PHE A 73 18.56 -1.56 3.08
CA PHE A 73 18.31 -2.99 2.98
C PHE A 73 17.14 -3.32 2.05
N SER A 74 16.00 -2.64 2.19
CA SER A 74 14.86 -2.83 1.27
C SER A 74 15.19 -2.45 -0.17
N GLY A 75 15.99 -1.39 -0.38
CA GLY A 75 16.43 -1.00 -1.72
C GLY A 75 17.36 -2.04 -2.37
N GLN A 76 18.22 -2.69 -1.59
CA GLN A 76 19.01 -3.82 -2.06
C GLN A 76 18.12 -5.03 -2.36
N LEU A 77 17.18 -5.34 -1.47
CA LEU A 77 16.27 -6.47 -1.64
C LEU A 77 15.49 -6.39 -2.96
N ILE A 78 14.91 -5.23 -3.28
CA ILE A 78 14.14 -5.03 -4.52
C ILE A 78 15.02 -5.14 -5.77
N ARG A 79 16.30 -4.74 -5.70
CA ARG A 79 17.20 -4.74 -6.86
C ARG A 79 17.88 -6.08 -7.12
N PHE A 80 18.14 -6.85 -6.07
CA PHE A 80 19.01 -8.03 -6.17
C PHE A 80 18.29 -9.35 -5.93
N ALA A 81 17.11 -9.35 -5.32
CA ALA A 81 16.33 -10.56 -5.13
C ALA A 81 15.18 -10.63 -6.15
N ASP A 82 15.23 -11.61 -7.05
CA ASP A 82 14.11 -11.91 -7.96
C ASP A 82 12.88 -12.38 -7.18
N LEU A 83 13.10 -13.13 -6.09
CA LEU A 83 12.07 -13.63 -5.18
C LEU A 83 12.47 -13.37 -3.73
N TYR A 84 11.49 -12.98 -2.93
CA TYR A 84 11.64 -12.83 -1.47
C TYR A 84 10.46 -13.48 -0.75
N SER A 85 10.75 -14.24 0.29
CA SER A 85 9.77 -14.89 1.15
C SER A 85 10.29 -14.94 2.59
N HIS A 86 9.40 -15.22 3.54
CA HIS A 86 9.80 -15.42 4.93
C HIS A 86 10.64 -16.70 5.12
N THR A 87 10.33 -17.76 4.36
CA THR A 87 11.06 -19.02 4.30
C THR A 87 11.08 -19.58 2.87
N CYS A 88 12.10 -20.36 2.54
CA CYS A 88 12.19 -21.05 1.24
C CYS A 88 11.08 -22.11 1.05
N LEU A 89 10.48 -22.60 2.14
CA LEU A 89 9.37 -23.56 2.09
C LEU A 89 8.14 -23.01 1.37
N ASN A 90 8.00 -21.68 1.29
CA ASN A 90 6.90 -21.07 0.54
C ASN A 90 6.93 -21.43 -0.95
N LEU A 91 8.07 -21.87 -1.49
CA LEU A 91 8.18 -22.34 -2.88
C LEU A 91 7.44 -23.68 -3.11
N LEU A 92 7.23 -24.49 -2.07
CA LEU A 92 6.56 -25.79 -2.17
C LEU A 92 5.07 -25.67 -2.51
N TYR A 93 4.46 -24.51 -2.24
CA TYR A 93 3.07 -24.24 -2.61
C TYR A 93 2.89 -23.97 -4.12
N TYR A 94 3.99 -23.81 -4.87
CA TYR A 94 3.98 -23.55 -6.30
C TYR A 94 4.42 -24.79 -7.10
N PRO A 95 3.81 -25.04 -8.28
CA PRO A 95 4.26 -26.12 -9.16
C PRO A 95 5.65 -25.82 -9.74
N PHE A 96 6.41 -26.87 -10.08
CA PHE A 96 7.78 -26.72 -10.62
C PHE A 96 7.89 -25.92 -11.92
N PHE A 97 6.80 -25.79 -12.67
CA PHE A 97 6.74 -25.01 -13.92
C PHE A 97 6.08 -23.64 -13.74
N TYR A 98 5.98 -23.13 -12.50
CA TYR A 98 5.40 -21.82 -12.24
C TYR A 98 6.30 -20.68 -12.74
N LEU A 99 5.70 -19.71 -13.43
CA LEU A 99 6.38 -18.50 -13.88
C LEU A 99 6.07 -17.35 -12.92
N PHE A 100 7.05 -16.94 -12.13
CA PHE A 100 6.95 -15.75 -11.30
C PHE A 100 7.03 -14.48 -12.16
N ARG A 101 6.00 -13.62 -12.09
CA ARG A 101 5.89 -12.41 -12.91
C ARG A 101 5.70 -11.17 -12.05
N ALA A 102 6.54 -10.16 -12.26
CA ALA A 102 6.38 -8.82 -11.71
C ALA A 102 5.76 -7.87 -12.75
N ALA A 103 5.07 -6.82 -12.29
CA ALA A 103 4.60 -5.76 -13.17
C ALA A 103 5.79 -4.93 -13.69
N ALA A 104 5.71 -4.46 -14.94
CA ALA A 104 6.73 -3.59 -15.51
C ALA A 104 6.75 -2.23 -14.80
N THR A 105 7.93 -1.78 -14.37
CA THR A 105 8.13 -0.45 -13.81
C THR A 105 8.37 0.54 -14.94
N LEU A 106 7.44 1.46 -15.15
CA LEU A 106 7.54 2.51 -16.16
C LEU A 106 8.29 3.71 -15.61
N MET A 107 9.03 4.40 -16.48
CA MET A 107 9.59 5.71 -16.16
C MET A 107 8.46 6.74 -15.97
N PRO A 108 8.63 7.80 -15.17
CA PRO A 108 7.55 8.75 -14.89
C PRO A 108 6.91 9.38 -16.14
N HIS A 109 7.68 9.59 -17.21
CA HIS A 109 7.17 10.13 -18.48
C HIS A 109 6.41 9.10 -19.32
N GLU A 110 6.69 7.80 -19.15
CA GLU A 110 5.96 6.71 -19.79
C GLU A 110 4.59 6.49 -19.11
N ALA A 111 4.50 6.72 -17.80
CA ALA A 111 3.28 6.54 -17.02
C ALA A 111 2.18 7.60 -17.30
N THR A 112 2.50 8.71 -17.98
CA THR A 112 1.52 9.78 -18.26
C THR A 112 0.53 9.38 -19.35
N ILE A 113 0.90 8.43 -20.21
CA ILE A 113 0.08 7.94 -21.32
C ILE A 113 -1.17 7.23 -20.75
N ASP A 114 -0.99 6.35 -19.76
CA ASP A 114 -2.08 5.63 -19.09
C ASP A 114 -3.02 6.56 -18.29
N LEU A 115 -2.49 7.64 -17.69
CA LEU A 115 -3.29 8.60 -16.93
C LEU A 115 -4.21 9.43 -17.83
N LYS A 116 -3.75 9.79 -19.04
CA LYS A 116 -4.59 10.51 -20.01
C LYS A 116 -5.71 9.62 -20.57
N GLU A 117 -5.41 8.37 -20.88
CA GLU A 117 -6.43 7.43 -21.37
C GLU A 117 -7.51 7.11 -20.31
N LYS A 118 -7.11 7.01 -19.04
CA LYS A 118 -8.06 6.81 -17.92
C LYS A 118 -8.90 8.05 -17.62
N ALA A 119 -8.34 9.26 -17.76
CA ALA A 119 -9.09 10.50 -17.59
C ALA A 119 -10.08 10.73 -18.75
N MET A 120 -9.72 10.34 -19.98
CA MET A 120 -10.58 10.50 -21.16
C MET A 120 -11.74 9.50 -21.24
N SER A 121 -11.64 8.34 -20.58
CA SER A 121 -12.70 7.31 -20.56
C SER A 121 -13.81 7.56 -19.53
N MET A 122 -13.70 8.61 -18.71
CA MET A 122 -14.72 8.95 -17.70
C MET A 122 -15.80 9.91 -18.23
N ASP A 123 -15.61 10.46 -19.44
CA ASP A 123 -16.51 11.44 -20.06
C ASP A 123 -17.27 10.92 -21.31
N THR A 124 -17.22 9.62 -21.63
CA THR A 124 -18.03 9.10 -22.74
C THR A 124 -18.65 7.75 -22.40
N THR A 125 -19.95 7.78 -22.12
CA THR A 125 -20.82 6.63 -22.37
C THR A 125 -20.68 6.19 -23.84
N THR A 126 -20.64 4.87 -24.05
CA THR A 126 -20.88 4.14 -25.32
C THR A 126 -19.62 3.54 -25.98
N SER A 127 -19.39 2.26 -25.64
CA SER A 127 -18.88 1.14 -26.46
C SER A 127 -17.68 1.34 -27.40
N ILE A 128 -16.76 0.35 -27.35
CA ILE A 128 -15.53 0.12 -28.15
C ILE A 128 -14.29 0.59 -27.35
N SER A 129 -13.38 -0.24 -26.82
CA SER A 129 -12.98 -1.61 -27.16
C SER A 129 -12.38 -2.34 -25.95
N GLU A 130 -13.08 -3.36 -25.43
CA GLU A 130 -12.52 -4.33 -24.46
C GLU A 130 -11.47 -5.29 -25.08
N ALA A 131 -11.12 -5.10 -26.36
CA ALA A 131 -10.35 -6.04 -27.17
C ALA A 131 -8.83 -5.81 -27.17
N GLN A 132 -8.32 -4.68 -26.67
CA GLN A 132 -6.86 -4.41 -26.68
C GLN A 132 -6.15 -4.66 -25.34
N ILE A 133 -6.85 -4.56 -24.21
CA ILE A 133 -6.27 -4.82 -22.87
C ILE A 133 -6.03 -6.32 -22.63
N LYS A 134 -6.73 -7.21 -23.36
CA LYS A 134 -6.61 -8.67 -23.22
C LYS A 134 -5.37 -9.30 -23.87
N ARG A 135 -4.56 -8.57 -24.67
CA ARG A 135 -3.42 -9.18 -25.38
C ARG A 135 -2.20 -9.45 -24.50
N ASN A 136 -2.03 -8.73 -23.39
CA ASN A 136 -0.87 -8.91 -22.49
C ASN A 136 -1.18 -9.73 -21.22
N ALA A 137 -2.39 -10.31 -21.13
CA ALA A 137 -2.76 -11.18 -20.03
C ALA A 137 -3.57 -12.39 -20.50
N PRO A 138 -2.91 -13.48 -20.96
CA PRO A 138 -3.54 -14.78 -20.95
C PRO A 138 -2.70 -15.74 -20.11
N PHE A 139 -2.93 -15.76 -18.79
CA PHE A 139 -2.88 -17.02 -18.01
C PHE A 139 -3.51 -16.93 -16.60
N LEU A 140 -3.99 -15.77 -16.15
CA LEU A 140 -4.57 -15.67 -14.81
C LEU A 140 -6.07 -16.00 -14.80
N LYS A 141 -6.44 -17.24 -15.14
CA LYS A 141 -7.79 -17.77 -14.92
C LYS A 141 -7.87 -18.86 -13.84
N ASP A 142 -6.72 -19.38 -13.38
CA ASP A 142 -6.68 -20.30 -12.24
C ASP A 142 -6.26 -19.56 -10.94
N THR A 143 -7.02 -18.51 -10.61
CA THR A 143 -7.00 -17.85 -9.30
C THR A 143 -7.71 -18.73 -8.25
N LYS A 144 -7.13 -19.89 -7.98
CA LYS A 144 -7.27 -20.57 -6.67
C LYS A 144 -5.99 -20.46 -5.85
N GLN A 145 -4.84 -20.28 -6.49
CA GLN A 145 -3.53 -20.20 -5.83
C GLN A 145 -3.19 -18.78 -5.32
N LEU A 146 -3.62 -17.72 -6.02
CA LEU A 146 -3.43 -16.34 -5.53
C LEU A 146 -4.35 -16.00 -4.36
N THR A 147 -5.44 -16.73 -4.21
CA THR A 147 -6.37 -16.57 -3.10
C THR A 147 -5.79 -17.11 -1.80
N LEU A 148 -4.87 -18.09 -1.82
CA LEU A 148 -4.24 -18.58 -0.59
C LEU A 148 -3.45 -17.50 0.16
N CYS A 149 -2.67 -16.66 -0.54
CA CYS A 149 -1.95 -15.57 0.13
C CYS A 149 -2.84 -14.41 0.60
N ALA A 150 -4.05 -14.28 0.04
CA ALA A 150 -5.02 -13.25 0.41
C ALA A 150 -6.04 -13.74 1.46
N GLU A 151 -6.37 -15.03 1.48
CA GLU A 151 -7.33 -15.67 2.39
C GLU A 151 -6.74 -15.88 3.79
N GLU A 152 -5.42 -16.05 3.91
CA GLU A 152 -4.75 -16.05 5.22
C GLU A 152 -4.76 -14.66 5.91
N MET A 153 -5.20 -13.60 5.21
CA MET A 153 -5.41 -12.27 5.80
C MET A 153 -6.88 -11.98 6.17
N ASN A 154 -7.81 -12.91 5.95
CA ASN A 154 -9.24 -12.70 6.20
C ASN A 154 -9.94 -13.78 7.04
N LEU A 155 -9.23 -14.80 7.53
CA LEU A 155 -9.76 -15.68 8.58
C LEU A 155 -9.25 -15.22 9.95
N ASN A 156 -10.03 -14.36 10.60
CA ASN A 156 -10.25 -14.33 12.06
C ASN A 156 -11.31 -13.27 12.42
N ASP A 157 -12.43 -13.25 11.70
CA ASP A 157 -13.63 -12.51 12.11
C ASP A 157 -14.80 -13.49 12.23
N SER A 158 -14.74 -14.37 13.24
CA SER A 158 -15.91 -15.11 13.76
C SER A 158 -15.55 -16.00 14.96
N THR A 159 -15.69 -15.49 16.18
CA THR A 159 -16.14 -16.20 17.40
C THR A 159 -16.65 -15.10 18.35
N ASP A 160 -17.94 -14.80 18.33
CA ASP A 160 -18.97 -15.37 19.20
C ASP A 160 -18.76 -15.05 20.69
N SER A 161 -19.62 -14.16 21.19
CA SER A 161 -20.03 -14.13 22.59
C SER A 161 -21.48 -13.66 22.64
N GLY A 162 -22.40 -14.59 22.37
CA GLY A 162 -23.74 -14.55 22.95
C GLY A 162 -23.73 -14.92 24.44
N GLU A 163 -24.82 -14.54 25.11
CA GLU A 163 -25.19 -14.70 26.53
C GLU A 163 -24.95 -13.44 27.40
N ASN A 164 -25.90 -12.92 28.18
CA ASN A 164 -27.32 -13.18 28.36
C ASN A 164 -27.94 -12.00 29.13
N PHE A 165 -29.26 -11.88 29.01
CA PHE A 165 -30.16 -10.94 29.69
C PHE A 165 -29.93 -10.80 31.21
N ALA A 166 -30.05 -9.56 31.71
CA ALA A 166 -30.72 -9.28 32.97
C ALA A 166 -31.30 -7.86 32.96
N ASN A 167 -32.63 -7.79 33.03
CA ASN A 167 -33.43 -6.60 33.27
C ASN A 167 -33.12 -5.98 34.63
N PHE A 168 -33.20 -4.65 34.73
CA PHE A 168 -33.89 -4.02 35.87
C PHE A 168 -34.38 -2.62 35.45
N GLU A 169 -35.70 -2.49 35.33
CA GLU A 169 -36.42 -1.24 35.52
C GLU A 169 -36.54 -0.98 37.03
N ASP A 170 -36.19 0.24 37.45
CA ASP A 170 -36.78 1.10 38.48
C ASP A 170 -35.71 2.08 39.05
#